data_AF-A0A9D4RQ78-F1
#
_entry.id   AF-A0A9D4RQ78-F1
#
_cell.length_a   1.000
_cell.length_b   1.000
_cell.length_c   1.000
_cell.angle_alpha   90.00
_cell.angle_beta   90.00
_cell.angle_gamma   90.00
#
_symmetry.space_group_name_H-M   'P 1'
#
loop_
_entity.id
_entity.type
_entity.pdbx_description
1 polymer ?
#
loop_
_entity_poly.entity_id
_entity_poly.type
_entity_poly.pdbx_seq_one_letter_code
_entity_poly.pdbx_strand_id
1 'polypeptide(L)'
;MNAEGFRRQQMHGARTAKSDQRFDASRRLEILIDQTTEETEEKKHDSRTNVEDNIKEVMNPKDEIKILKHWGILKKSLKLADVIDPLIEKGMFSPAQWMELKRNGKSDPDTVEDFLYMLIKSSSENYIIFIEALKSHGYSHLASQLEGHLADEYTPASSSSGSSVSSRKVGRPPTVGRIYSRQALSGAVSIPDPRNGAAGAITEERETTLDSTVKQEDLIRMKEEITGELRQLRANIEKDRAQDRLELKLLQHKHVELQEDLAKAKEDRNHIKAELESFTETAKRLKQQIDSKQAEVKKMGEKNRDLEGQLKTKTGHLENEIRQKQTEKEELEASLQTKDAEYRRLQGALERLKEEHEERHGRLKALTRDKVALEKEVQLLTKDKRNLEVKIRSLEQHIRILQEKHTHETEDIRQQIDRQATLLEAKERERQDLQRKLEDRVRENENIKREKLSLEEHLQKTQNENANLQIKLKQADLSKYALPPFLTSSRSSRTGWHPKNLKR
;
A
#
# COMPACT_ATOMS: atom_id res chain seq x y z
N MET A 1 -3.81 -68.69 12.35
CA MET A 1 -3.23 -67.52 11.64
C MET A 1 -3.75 -66.27 12.32
N ASN A 2 -2.92 -65.54 13.06
CA ASN A 2 -3.35 -64.45 13.93
C ASN A 2 -3.59 -63.14 13.15
N ALA A 3 -4.69 -62.47 13.46
CA ALA A 3 -5.13 -61.20 12.86
C ALA A 3 -4.08 -60.06 12.94
N GLU A 4 -3.12 -60.15 13.86
CA GLU A 4 -2.01 -59.20 13.96
C GLU A 4 -0.97 -59.35 12.84
N GLY A 5 -0.77 -60.56 12.31
CA GLY A 5 0.15 -60.79 11.18
C GLY A 5 -0.34 -60.11 9.91
N PHE A 6 -1.65 -60.18 9.65
CA PHE A 6 -2.28 -59.57 8.49
C PHE A 6 -2.26 -58.03 8.56
N ARG A 7 -2.44 -57.44 9.75
CA ARG A 7 -2.29 -55.98 9.94
C ARG A 7 -0.86 -55.48 9.72
N ARG A 8 0.16 -56.21 10.18
CA ARG A 8 1.56 -55.81 9.95
C ARG A 8 1.94 -55.88 8.47
N GLN A 9 1.42 -56.87 7.74
CA GLN A 9 1.68 -57.00 6.31
C GLN A 9 0.96 -55.89 5.50
N GLN A 10 -0.27 -55.51 5.86
CA GLN A 10 -0.95 -54.36 5.24
C GLN A 10 -0.27 -53.02 5.56
N MET A 11 0.24 -52.82 6.78
CA MET A 11 0.93 -51.59 7.16
C MET A 11 2.30 -51.44 6.49
N HIS A 12 3.00 -52.53 6.19
CA HIS A 12 4.23 -52.48 5.40
C HIS A 12 3.96 -52.19 3.92
N GLY A 13 2.94 -52.81 3.32
CA GLY A 13 2.52 -52.49 1.94
C GLY A 13 2.05 -51.04 1.76
N ALA A 14 1.36 -50.47 2.76
CA ALA A 14 0.93 -49.07 2.74
C ALA A 14 2.09 -48.07 2.91
N ARG A 15 3.18 -48.48 3.58
CA ARG A 15 4.38 -47.65 3.75
C ARG A 15 5.27 -47.65 2.50
N THR A 16 5.40 -48.77 1.81
CA THR A 16 6.12 -48.84 0.53
C THR A 16 5.36 -48.09 -0.55
N ALA A 17 4.04 -48.27 -0.65
CA ALA A 17 3.20 -47.52 -1.60
C ALA A 17 3.27 -45.99 -1.39
N LYS A 18 3.31 -45.50 -0.14
CA LYS A 18 3.48 -44.06 0.16
C LYS A 18 4.90 -43.55 -0.12
N SER A 19 5.91 -44.41 -0.03
CA SER A 19 7.29 -44.06 -0.39
C SER A 19 7.42 -43.93 -1.91
N ASP A 20 6.86 -44.87 -2.65
CA ASP A 20 6.89 -44.88 -4.11
C ASP A 20 6.08 -43.72 -4.69
N GLN A 21 4.93 -43.39 -4.09
CA GLN A 21 4.12 -42.24 -4.48
C GLN A 21 4.81 -40.89 -4.19
N ARG A 22 5.66 -40.82 -3.16
CA ARG A 22 6.48 -39.64 -2.88
C ARG A 22 7.65 -39.51 -3.86
N PHE A 23 8.28 -40.63 -4.22
CA PHE A 23 9.35 -40.64 -5.19
C PHE A 23 8.84 -40.25 -6.59
N ASP A 24 7.65 -40.73 -6.97
CA ASP A 24 6.99 -40.38 -8.24
C ASP A 24 6.52 -38.91 -8.25
N ALA A 25 6.06 -38.38 -7.11
CA ALA A 25 5.72 -36.96 -6.98
C ALA A 25 6.96 -36.05 -7.06
N SER A 26 8.09 -36.45 -6.47
CA SER A 26 9.36 -35.72 -6.59
C SER A 26 9.88 -35.72 -8.04
N ARG A 27 9.79 -36.85 -8.73
CA ARG A 27 10.19 -36.94 -10.15
C ARG A 27 9.29 -36.10 -11.06
N ARG A 28 7.98 -36.05 -10.78
CA ARG A 28 7.05 -35.17 -11.50
C ARG A 28 7.33 -33.70 -11.25
N LEU A 29 7.73 -33.32 -10.04
CA LEU A 29 8.14 -31.95 -9.73
C LEU A 29 9.45 -31.58 -10.42
N GLU A 30 10.40 -32.51 -10.52
CA GLU A 30 11.66 -32.31 -11.24
C GLU A 30 11.42 -32.13 -12.75
N ILE A 31 10.56 -32.95 -13.36
CA ILE A 31 10.15 -32.79 -14.77
C ILE A 31 9.38 -31.47 -15.00
N LEU A 32 8.53 -31.05 -14.05
CA LEU A 32 7.82 -29.77 -14.14
C LEU A 32 8.76 -28.57 -14.02
N ILE A 33 9.79 -28.65 -13.18
CA ILE A 33 10.81 -27.60 -13.05
C ILE A 33 11.61 -27.51 -14.37
N ASP A 34 12.04 -28.63 -14.92
CA ASP A 34 12.78 -28.66 -16.20
C ASP A 34 11.94 -28.12 -17.38
N GLN A 35 10.65 -28.48 -17.45
CA GLN A 35 9.70 -27.94 -18.43
C GLN A 35 9.49 -26.43 -18.28
N THR A 36 9.41 -25.92 -17.04
CA THR A 36 9.28 -24.47 -16.83
C THR A 36 10.56 -23.70 -17.13
N THR A 37 11.73 -24.32 -16.97
CA THR A 37 13.01 -23.68 -17.33
C THR A 37 13.23 -23.66 -18.84
N GLU A 38 12.86 -24.73 -19.57
CA GLU A 38 12.88 -24.73 -21.04
C GLU A 38 11.86 -23.75 -21.65
N GLU A 39 10.64 -23.66 -21.10
CA GLU A 39 9.63 -22.68 -21.56
C GLU A 39 10.05 -21.21 -21.32
N THR A 40 10.96 -20.94 -20.37
CA THR A 40 11.48 -19.58 -20.12
C THR A 40 12.70 -19.20 -20.96
N GLU A 41 13.47 -20.18 -21.45
CA GLU A 41 14.61 -19.97 -22.35
C GLU A 41 14.15 -19.91 -23.81
N GLU A 42 13.17 -20.73 -24.22
CA GLU A 42 12.64 -20.72 -25.61
C GLU A 42 11.83 -19.44 -25.90
N LYS A 43 11.14 -18.88 -24.91
CA LYS A 43 10.46 -17.57 -25.04
C LYS A 43 11.39 -16.35 -25.07
N LYS A 44 12.66 -16.49 -24.67
CA LYS A 44 13.65 -15.40 -24.76
C LYS A 44 14.33 -15.31 -26.13
N HIS A 45 14.27 -16.37 -26.93
CA HIS A 45 14.87 -16.35 -28.27
C HIS A 45 13.89 -15.99 -29.40
N ASP A 46 12.58 -16.18 -29.19
CA ASP A 46 11.53 -15.87 -30.18
C ASP A 46 10.88 -14.48 -30.03
N SER A 47 11.20 -13.72 -28.98
CA SER A 47 10.62 -12.39 -28.73
C SER A 47 11.41 -11.23 -29.34
N ARG A 48 12.46 -11.50 -30.13
CA ARG A 48 13.30 -10.45 -30.76
C ARG A 48 12.96 -10.14 -32.22
N THR A 49 11.91 -10.75 -32.80
CA THR A 49 11.52 -10.52 -34.20
C THR A 49 10.02 -10.26 -34.43
N ASN A 50 9.20 -10.09 -33.39
CA ASN A 50 7.73 -9.96 -33.55
C ASN A 50 7.07 -8.83 -32.72
N VAL A 51 7.81 -7.75 -32.42
CA VAL A 51 7.29 -6.63 -31.61
C VAL A 51 6.62 -5.52 -32.44
N GLU A 52 6.64 -5.58 -33.77
CA GLU A 52 6.15 -4.45 -34.59
C GLU A 52 4.71 -4.57 -35.11
N ASP A 53 4.02 -5.73 -35.02
CA ASP A 53 2.69 -5.90 -35.66
C ASP A 53 1.51 -6.21 -34.72
N ASN A 54 1.62 -5.93 -33.41
CA ASN A 54 0.46 -6.07 -32.52
C ASN A 54 0.29 -4.86 -31.59
N ILE A 55 0.20 -3.68 -32.20
CA ILE A 55 -0.49 -2.55 -31.59
C ILE A 55 -1.95 -2.96 -31.49
N LYS A 56 -2.33 -3.55 -30.34
CA LYS A 56 -3.75 -3.65 -29.96
C LYS A 56 -4.31 -2.24 -30.11
N GLU A 57 -5.25 -2.06 -31.03
CA GLU A 57 -5.96 -0.80 -31.20
C GLU A 57 -6.49 -0.38 -29.84
N VAL A 58 -5.84 0.62 -29.25
CA VAL A 58 -6.30 1.24 -28.00
C VAL A 58 -7.57 2.01 -28.34
N MET A 59 -8.57 1.94 -27.46
CA MET A 59 -9.80 2.71 -27.59
C MET A 59 -9.51 4.15 -28.01
N ASN A 60 -10.30 4.68 -28.94
CA ASN A 60 -10.20 6.06 -29.38
C ASN A 60 -10.25 6.99 -28.15
N PRO A 61 -9.28 7.90 -27.96
CA PRO A 61 -9.25 8.79 -26.80
C PRO A 61 -10.56 9.58 -26.59
N LYS A 62 -11.31 9.84 -27.67
CA LYS A 62 -12.62 10.50 -27.57
C LYS A 62 -13.66 9.64 -26.85
N ASP A 63 -13.67 8.34 -27.06
CA ASP A 63 -14.64 7.43 -26.45
C ASP A 63 -14.26 7.12 -25.00
N GLU A 64 -12.96 7.04 -24.71
CA GLU A 64 -12.44 7.00 -23.33
C GLU A 64 -12.91 8.22 -22.52
N ILE A 65 -12.78 9.43 -23.07
CA ILE A 65 -13.24 10.66 -22.42
C ILE A 65 -14.76 10.63 -22.16
N LYS A 66 -15.56 10.05 -23.06
CA LYS A 66 -17.01 9.93 -22.86
C LYS A 66 -17.35 8.98 -21.71
N ILE A 67 -16.67 7.83 -21.62
CA ILE A 67 -16.83 6.89 -20.51
C ILE A 67 -16.42 7.57 -19.19
N LEU A 68 -15.27 8.25 -19.15
CA LEU A 68 -14.78 8.95 -17.96
C LEU A 68 -15.72 10.08 -17.52
N LYS A 69 -16.25 10.87 -18.46
CA LYS A 69 -17.22 11.95 -18.18
C LYS A 69 -18.52 11.42 -17.56
N HIS A 70 -18.90 10.18 -17.85
CA HIS A 70 -20.16 9.58 -17.39
C HIS A 70 -19.96 8.44 -16.39
N TRP A 71 -18.73 8.26 -15.90
CA TRP A 71 -18.31 7.17 -15.01
C TRP A 71 -19.23 6.98 -13.81
N GLY A 72 -19.54 8.06 -13.09
CA GLY A 72 -20.36 8.00 -11.88
C GLY A 72 -21.82 7.62 -12.14
N ILE A 73 -22.36 7.94 -13.32
CA ILE A 73 -23.72 7.58 -13.72
C ILE A 73 -23.75 6.10 -14.12
N LEU A 74 -22.75 5.67 -14.89
CA LEU A 74 -22.59 4.27 -15.29
C LEU A 74 -22.43 3.36 -14.07
N LYS A 75 -21.54 3.70 -13.13
CA LYS A 75 -21.30 2.90 -11.91
C LYS A 75 -22.57 2.70 -11.05
N LYS A 76 -23.50 3.66 -11.07
CA LYS A 76 -24.74 3.61 -10.26
C LYS A 76 -25.92 2.98 -10.97
N SER A 77 -25.98 3.10 -12.29
CA SER A 77 -27.18 2.79 -13.07
C SER A 77 -27.04 1.52 -13.90
N LEU A 78 -25.81 1.08 -14.17
CA LEU A 78 -25.53 -0.08 -15.00
C LEU A 78 -25.66 -1.38 -14.19
N LYS A 79 -26.51 -2.29 -14.65
CA LYS A 79 -26.49 -3.68 -14.19
C LYS A 79 -25.71 -4.52 -15.20
N LEU A 80 -24.57 -5.06 -14.76
CA LEU A 80 -23.70 -5.85 -15.64
C LEU A 80 -24.38 -7.09 -16.21
N ALA A 81 -25.27 -7.73 -15.46
CA ALA A 81 -26.00 -8.91 -15.91
C ALA A 81 -26.81 -8.64 -17.20
N ASP A 82 -27.28 -7.41 -17.40
CA ASP A 82 -28.09 -7.05 -18.57
C ASP A 82 -27.22 -6.75 -19.79
N VAL A 83 -25.92 -6.48 -19.60
CA VAL A 83 -25.05 -5.95 -20.67
C VAL A 83 -23.92 -6.91 -21.02
N ILE A 84 -23.57 -7.85 -20.13
CA ILE A 84 -22.42 -8.74 -20.29
C ILE A 84 -22.65 -9.85 -21.32
N ASP A 85 -23.86 -10.41 -21.41
CA ASP A 85 -24.15 -11.53 -22.31
C ASP A 85 -23.93 -11.16 -23.79
N PRO A 86 -24.44 -10.01 -24.29
CA PRO A 86 -24.12 -9.53 -25.64
C PRO A 86 -22.61 -9.33 -25.89
N LEU A 87 -21.87 -8.93 -24.86
CA LEU A 87 -20.43 -8.68 -24.97
C LEU A 87 -19.64 -9.99 -25.00
N ILE A 88 -20.09 -11.02 -24.28
CA ILE A 88 -19.53 -12.37 -24.37
C ILE A 88 -19.85 -13.00 -25.73
N GLU A 89 -21.09 -12.88 -26.21
CA GLU A 89 -21.51 -13.41 -27.52
C GLU A 89 -20.72 -12.78 -28.67
N LYS A 90 -20.37 -11.50 -28.56
CA LYS A 90 -19.54 -10.78 -29.53
C LYS A 90 -18.04 -11.00 -29.35
N GLY A 91 -17.63 -11.84 -28.40
CA GLY A 91 -16.23 -12.20 -28.16
C GLY A 91 -15.38 -11.13 -27.47
N MET A 92 -16.01 -10.09 -26.93
CA MET A 92 -15.33 -9.01 -26.22
C MET A 92 -14.81 -9.45 -24.86
N PHE A 93 -15.58 -10.30 -24.16
CA PHE A 93 -15.18 -10.93 -22.91
C PHE A 93 -15.20 -12.44 -23.03
N SER A 94 -14.13 -13.09 -22.60
CA SER A 94 -14.20 -14.53 -22.37
C SER A 94 -15.08 -14.82 -21.14
N PRO A 95 -15.84 -15.93 -21.13
CA PRO A 95 -16.57 -16.37 -19.93
C PRO A 95 -15.65 -16.51 -18.71
N ALA A 96 -14.37 -16.83 -18.92
CA ALA A 96 -13.37 -16.91 -17.85
C ALA A 96 -13.09 -15.53 -17.21
N GLN A 97 -12.89 -14.48 -18.00
CA GLN A 97 -12.69 -13.10 -17.50
C GLN A 97 -13.92 -12.61 -16.74
N TRP A 98 -15.12 -12.92 -17.22
CA TRP A 98 -16.35 -12.60 -16.50
C TRP A 98 -16.46 -13.32 -15.16
N MET A 99 -16.12 -14.61 -15.12
CA MET A 99 -16.12 -15.38 -13.89
C MET A 99 -15.05 -14.89 -12.89
N GLU A 100 -13.92 -14.38 -13.36
CA GLU A 100 -12.89 -13.77 -12.52
C GLU A 100 -13.38 -12.47 -11.87
N LEU A 101 -14.04 -11.59 -12.64
CA LEU A 101 -14.68 -10.38 -12.11
C LEU A 101 -15.72 -10.68 -11.03
N LYS A 102 -16.53 -11.72 -11.25
CA LYS A 102 -17.56 -12.15 -10.30
C LYS A 102 -16.98 -12.84 -9.06
N ARG A 103 -15.88 -13.59 -9.21
CA ARG A 103 -15.21 -14.31 -8.12
C ARG A 103 -14.57 -13.35 -7.10
N ASN A 104 -14.23 -12.13 -7.50
CA ASN A 104 -13.62 -11.13 -6.63
C ASN A 104 -14.53 -10.67 -5.47
N GLY A 105 -15.79 -11.11 -5.39
CA GLY A 105 -16.67 -10.92 -4.23
C GLY A 105 -16.99 -9.45 -3.91
N LYS A 106 -16.76 -8.57 -4.89
CA LYS A 106 -16.97 -7.13 -4.80
C LYS A 106 -18.45 -6.77 -4.89
N SER A 107 -18.81 -5.60 -4.35
CA SER A 107 -20.16 -5.06 -4.49
C SER A 107 -20.47 -4.77 -5.98
N ASP A 108 -21.75 -4.85 -6.39
CA ASP A 108 -22.15 -4.61 -7.79
C ASP A 108 -21.52 -3.33 -8.40
N PRO A 109 -21.42 -2.19 -7.69
CA PRO A 109 -20.74 -0.99 -8.21
C PRO A 109 -19.24 -1.21 -8.51
N ASP A 110 -18.54 -1.96 -7.67
CA ASP A 110 -17.09 -2.16 -7.81
C ASP A 110 -16.78 -3.18 -8.92
N THR A 111 -17.67 -4.13 -9.16
CA THR A 111 -17.60 -5.00 -10.34
C THR A 111 -17.87 -4.22 -11.63
N VAL A 112 -18.79 -3.25 -11.61
CA VAL A 112 -19.03 -2.31 -12.74
C VAL A 112 -17.78 -1.48 -13.01
N GLU A 113 -17.10 -1.01 -11.98
CA GLU A 113 -15.86 -0.25 -12.11
C GLU A 113 -14.75 -1.05 -12.79
N ASP A 114 -14.49 -2.29 -12.32
CA ASP A 114 -13.52 -3.18 -12.96
C ASP A 114 -13.89 -3.47 -14.43
N PHE A 115 -15.19 -3.65 -14.71
CA PHE A 115 -15.74 -3.79 -16.06
C PHE A 115 -15.41 -2.59 -16.96
N LEU A 116 -15.69 -1.37 -16.50
CA LEU A 116 -15.44 -0.14 -17.26
C LEU A 116 -13.94 0.08 -17.52
N TYR A 117 -13.08 -0.30 -16.59
CA TYR A 117 -11.63 -0.26 -16.80
C TYR A 117 -11.16 -1.21 -17.90
N MET A 118 -11.72 -2.42 -17.98
CA MET A 118 -11.38 -3.32 -19.10
C MET A 118 -11.96 -2.82 -20.41
N LEU A 119 -13.15 -2.22 -20.39
CA LEU A 119 -13.75 -1.62 -21.57
C LEU A 119 -12.82 -0.52 -22.14
N ILE A 120 -12.32 0.39 -21.31
CA ILE A 120 -11.36 1.43 -21.72
C ILE A 120 -10.06 0.84 -22.29
N LYS A 121 -9.57 -0.27 -21.70
CA LYS A 121 -8.35 -0.95 -22.18
C LYS A 121 -8.55 -1.78 -23.45
N SER A 122 -9.78 -1.86 -23.95
CA SER A 122 -10.14 -2.69 -25.09
C SER A 122 -10.24 -1.85 -26.38
N SER A 123 -10.58 -2.46 -27.52
CA SER A 123 -10.62 -1.76 -28.82
C SER A 123 -11.81 -0.81 -28.94
N SER A 124 -11.76 0.11 -29.91
CA SER A 124 -12.90 1.01 -30.17
C SER A 124 -14.16 0.28 -30.62
N GLU A 125 -14.02 -0.90 -31.24
CA GLU A 125 -15.16 -1.75 -31.64
C GLU A 125 -15.99 -2.20 -30.42
N ASN A 126 -15.30 -2.49 -29.32
CA ASN A 126 -15.93 -2.90 -28.06
C ASN A 126 -16.77 -1.78 -27.43
N TYR A 127 -16.38 -0.52 -27.65
CA TYR A 127 -17.21 0.62 -27.27
C TYR A 127 -18.56 0.61 -28.00
N ILE A 128 -18.54 0.37 -29.31
CA ILE A 128 -19.75 0.38 -30.15
C ILE A 128 -20.68 -0.75 -29.71
N ILE A 129 -20.13 -1.95 -29.50
CA ILE A 129 -20.89 -3.11 -29.03
C ILE A 129 -21.49 -2.84 -27.64
N PHE A 130 -20.74 -2.18 -26.74
CA PHE A 130 -21.25 -1.77 -25.43
C PHE A 130 -22.43 -0.80 -25.56
N ILE A 131 -22.34 0.20 -26.44
CA ILE A 131 -23.44 1.15 -26.69
C ILE A 131 -24.67 0.43 -27.27
N GLU A 132 -24.47 -0.52 -28.19
CA GLU A 132 -25.56 -1.34 -28.76
C GLU A 132 -26.23 -2.22 -27.70
N ALA A 133 -25.43 -2.80 -26.79
CA ALA A 133 -25.92 -3.59 -25.67
C ALA A 133 -26.73 -2.71 -24.70
N LEU A 134 -26.27 -1.49 -24.40
CA LEU A 134 -27.04 -0.52 -23.60
C LEU A 134 -28.39 -0.16 -24.23
N LYS A 135 -28.42 0.06 -25.55
CA LYS A 135 -29.67 0.35 -26.29
C LYS A 135 -30.66 -0.81 -26.22
N SER A 136 -30.15 -2.04 -26.38
CA SER A 136 -30.97 -3.25 -26.43
C SER A 136 -31.60 -3.61 -25.08
N HIS A 137 -30.96 -3.23 -23.97
CA HIS A 137 -31.37 -3.61 -22.61
C HIS A 137 -32.01 -2.47 -21.81
N GLY A 138 -32.57 -1.47 -22.49
CA GLY A 138 -33.36 -0.40 -21.86
C GLY A 138 -32.54 0.75 -21.26
N TYR A 139 -31.23 0.78 -21.48
CA TYR A 139 -30.34 1.87 -21.07
C TYR A 139 -30.16 2.92 -22.19
N SER A 140 -31.20 3.17 -23.00
CA SER A 140 -31.13 4.09 -24.15
C SER A 140 -30.71 5.50 -23.76
N HIS A 141 -31.06 5.97 -22.56
CA HIS A 141 -30.65 7.27 -22.04
C HIS A 141 -29.13 7.36 -21.78
N LEU A 142 -28.51 6.29 -21.26
CA LEU A 142 -27.06 6.22 -21.07
C LEU A 142 -26.35 6.11 -22.41
N ALA A 143 -26.89 5.30 -23.32
CA ALA A 143 -26.37 5.18 -24.67
C ALA A 143 -26.37 6.53 -25.40
N SER A 144 -27.46 7.30 -25.34
CA SER A 144 -27.52 8.64 -25.96
C SER A 144 -26.54 9.64 -25.35
N GLN A 145 -26.31 9.57 -24.04
CA GLN A 145 -25.31 10.42 -23.37
C GLN A 145 -23.88 10.08 -23.81
N LEU A 146 -23.60 8.78 -23.96
CA LEU A 146 -22.31 8.27 -24.43
C LEU A 146 -22.11 8.39 -25.95
N GLU A 147 -23.17 8.51 -26.76
CA GLU A 147 -23.03 8.73 -28.19
C GLU A 147 -22.73 10.18 -28.56
N GLY A 148 -23.12 11.15 -27.73
CA GLY A 148 -22.69 12.55 -27.80
C GLY A 148 -22.72 13.17 -29.21
N HIS A 149 -23.85 13.77 -29.57
CA HIS A 149 -24.02 14.62 -30.77
C HIS A 149 -22.82 15.55 -31.02
N LEU A 150 -22.18 15.40 -32.19
CA LEU A 150 -21.26 16.34 -32.81
C LEU A 150 -22.01 17.59 -33.35
N ALA A 151 -22.68 18.31 -32.46
CA ALA A 151 -23.28 19.60 -32.80
C ALA A 151 -22.83 20.67 -31.82
N ASP A 152 -22.32 21.76 -32.39
CA ASP A 152 -21.97 23.05 -31.80
C ASP A 152 -20.65 23.19 -31.05
N GLU A 153 -19.60 23.46 -31.82
CA GLU A 153 -18.83 24.69 -31.66
C GLU A 153 -17.99 24.94 -32.91
N TYR A 154 -18.57 25.54 -33.96
CA TYR A 154 -17.86 26.37 -34.95
C TYR A 154 -18.88 27.01 -35.91
N THR A 155 -19.25 28.27 -35.66
CA THR A 155 -19.39 29.31 -36.70
C THR A 155 -19.68 30.69 -36.07
N PRO A 156 -18.97 31.76 -36.50
CA PRO A 156 -19.23 33.12 -36.06
C PRO A 156 -20.09 33.89 -37.08
N ALA A 157 -21.17 34.56 -36.66
CA ALA A 157 -21.71 35.74 -37.35
C ALA A 157 -22.81 36.46 -36.54
N SER A 158 -22.58 37.75 -36.32
CA SER A 158 -23.50 38.90 -36.32
C SER A 158 -25.03 38.74 -36.17
N SER A 159 -25.55 39.60 -35.28
CA SER A 159 -26.79 40.39 -35.35
C SER A 159 -28.16 39.68 -35.34
N SER A 160 -28.96 39.91 -34.30
CA SER A 160 -30.00 40.98 -34.30
C SER A 160 -30.93 40.88 -33.08
N SER A 161 -31.42 42.06 -32.67
CA SER A 161 -32.73 42.36 -32.07
C SER A 161 -33.21 41.63 -30.80
N GLY A 162 -33.37 42.41 -29.73
CA GLY A 162 -34.19 42.08 -28.57
C GLY A 162 -34.60 43.35 -27.83
N SER A 163 -35.72 43.92 -28.25
CA SER A 163 -36.35 45.14 -27.73
C SER A 163 -36.89 44.95 -26.31
N SER A 164 -36.81 45.98 -25.46
CA SER A 164 -37.68 46.17 -24.28
C SER A 164 -37.74 47.64 -23.85
N VAL A 165 -38.75 48.30 -24.41
CA VAL A 165 -39.74 49.26 -23.87
C VAL A 165 -39.58 49.83 -22.44
N SER A 166 -39.98 51.12 -22.33
CA SER A 166 -40.52 51.87 -21.17
C SER A 166 -39.51 52.82 -20.47
N SER A 167 -39.73 54.13 -20.26
CA SER A 167 -40.90 55.01 -20.37
C SER A 167 -40.49 56.50 -20.26
N ARG A 168 -41.25 57.38 -20.96
CA ARG A 168 -41.71 58.78 -20.66
C ARG A 168 -40.69 59.83 -20.14
N LYS A 169 -40.63 61.07 -20.66
CA LYS A 169 -41.65 62.16 -20.59
C LYS A 169 -41.22 63.32 -21.54
N VAL A 170 -41.99 63.64 -22.59
CA VAL A 170 -42.91 64.80 -22.77
C VAL A 170 -42.31 66.22 -22.60
N GLY A 171 -42.35 67.02 -23.68
CA GLY A 171 -42.14 68.48 -23.65
C GLY A 171 -42.12 69.21 -25.01
N ARG A 172 -43.28 69.27 -25.69
CA ARG A 172 -43.81 70.24 -26.70
C ARG A 172 -42.91 71.06 -27.67
N PRO A 173 -43.31 71.18 -28.96
CA PRO A 173 -42.87 72.18 -29.96
C PRO A 173 -44.04 73.20 -30.23
N PRO A 174 -44.21 73.88 -31.40
CA PRO A 174 -43.32 74.30 -32.50
C PRO A 174 -43.51 75.79 -32.90
N THR A 175 -42.73 76.36 -33.83
CA THR A 175 -43.29 77.36 -34.77
C THR A 175 -42.57 77.43 -36.11
N VAL A 176 -43.38 77.34 -37.16
CA VAL A 176 -43.09 77.50 -38.59
C VAL A 176 -43.17 78.99 -38.95
N GLY A 177 -42.32 79.46 -39.87
CA GLY A 177 -42.39 80.82 -40.40
C GLY A 177 -41.76 80.94 -41.78
N ARG A 178 -42.56 80.66 -42.81
CA ARG A 178 -42.34 81.04 -44.21
C ARG A 178 -42.97 82.42 -44.40
N ILE A 179 -42.40 83.32 -45.21
CA ILE A 179 -43.07 84.23 -46.17
C ILE A 179 -42.13 85.38 -46.63
N TYR A 180 -42.05 85.49 -47.96
CA TYR A 180 -41.75 86.59 -48.89
C TYR A 180 -41.36 88.00 -48.39
N SER A 181 -40.48 88.67 -49.16
CA SER A 181 -40.72 90.04 -49.67
C SER A 181 -39.81 90.38 -50.87
N ARG A 182 -40.43 90.58 -52.04
CA ARG A 182 -39.95 91.43 -53.15
C ARG A 182 -40.13 92.89 -52.74
N GLN A 183 -39.23 93.78 -53.13
CA GLN A 183 -39.59 95.17 -53.44
C GLN A 183 -38.68 95.72 -54.54
N ALA A 184 -39.33 96.04 -55.66
CA ALA A 184 -38.84 96.91 -56.72
C ALA A 184 -39.58 98.25 -56.58
N LEU A 185 -38.84 99.36 -56.62
CA LEU A 185 -39.30 100.74 -56.88
C LEU A 185 -38.13 101.42 -57.61
N SER A 186 -38.19 101.80 -58.88
CA SER A 186 -38.99 102.88 -59.50
C SER A 186 -38.73 104.23 -58.84
N GLY A 187 -38.02 105.11 -59.57
CA GLY A 187 -37.80 106.51 -59.21
C GLY A 187 -37.12 107.25 -60.35
N ALA A 188 -37.92 107.66 -61.33
CA ALA A 188 -37.56 108.61 -62.37
C ALA A 188 -37.64 110.05 -61.85
N VAL A 189 -37.13 110.98 -62.68
CA VAL A 189 -37.42 112.43 -62.72
C VAL A 189 -36.55 113.32 -61.83
N SER A 190 -35.67 114.14 -62.44
CA SER A 190 -35.94 115.57 -62.70
C SER A 190 -34.67 116.42 -62.80
N ILE A 191 -34.54 117.07 -63.95
CA ILE A 191 -33.83 118.34 -64.16
C ILE A 191 -34.34 119.38 -63.14
N PRO A 192 -33.46 120.29 -62.68
CA PRO A 192 -33.77 121.71 -62.87
C PRO A 192 -32.55 122.51 -63.33
N ASP A 193 -32.65 123.02 -64.55
CA ASP A 193 -32.13 124.33 -64.93
C ASP A 193 -33.17 125.37 -64.46
N PRO A 194 -32.75 126.51 -63.90
CA PRO A 194 -33.46 127.74 -64.20
C PRO A 194 -32.50 128.83 -64.67
N ARG A 195 -32.74 129.25 -65.92
CA ARG A 195 -32.48 130.59 -66.44
C ARG A 195 -33.22 131.67 -65.64
N ASN A 196 -32.56 132.81 -65.50
CA ASN A 196 -33.04 134.21 -65.55
C ASN A 196 -32.24 135.03 -64.53
N GLY A 197 -31.70 136.20 -64.81
CA GLY A 197 -31.91 137.13 -65.92
C GLY A 197 -31.82 138.55 -65.36
N ALA A 198 -31.18 139.47 -66.10
CA ALA A 198 -31.28 140.95 -66.06
C ALA A 198 -29.91 141.57 -66.36
N ALA A 199 -29.74 142.75 -66.96
CA ALA A 199 -30.49 143.63 -67.87
C ALA A 199 -29.58 144.86 -68.06
N GLY A 200 -29.71 145.56 -69.19
CA GLY A 200 -29.12 146.90 -69.44
C GLY A 200 -28.03 146.87 -70.51
N ALA A 201 -28.27 147.17 -71.79
CA ALA A 201 -28.63 148.48 -72.39
C ALA A 201 -27.60 149.56 -71.99
N ILE A 202 -26.92 150.25 -72.93
CA ILE A 202 -27.37 151.55 -73.46
C ILE A 202 -26.40 152.01 -74.59
N THR A 203 -26.98 152.33 -75.77
CA THR A 203 -26.72 153.40 -76.79
C THR A 203 -25.32 153.62 -77.39
N GLU A 204 -25.13 153.79 -78.72
CA GLU A 204 -25.47 154.99 -79.56
C GLU A 204 -24.88 156.29 -78.94
N GLU A 205 -24.22 157.24 -79.62
CA GLU A 205 -24.28 157.78 -80.98
C GLU A 205 -23.13 158.82 -81.17
N ARG A 206 -22.78 159.13 -82.44
CA ARG A 206 -22.31 160.42 -83.02
C ARG A 206 -21.03 161.12 -82.51
N GLU A 207 -20.00 161.26 -83.36
CA GLU A 207 -19.75 162.41 -84.27
C GLU A 207 -19.67 163.77 -83.56
N THR A 208 -18.49 164.42 -83.57
CA THR A 208 -18.19 165.57 -84.46
C THR A 208 -16.78 166.14 -84.26
N THR A 209 -16.09 166.30 -85.40
CA THR A 209 -15.23 167.43 -85.85
C THR A 209 -13.94 167.86 -85.12
N LEU A 210 -12.85 167.78 -85.92
CA LEU A 210 -11.70 168.70 -86.03
C LEU A 210 -10.72 168.83 -84.84
N ASP A 211 -9.54 168.21 -84.95
CA ASP A 211 -8.25 168.87 -85.30
C ASP A 211 -7.02 168.12 -84.72
N SER A 212 -5.91 168.09 -85.47
CA SER A 212 -4.57 167.55 -85.13
C SER A 212 -4.27 166.02 -85.27
N THR A 213 -3.83 165.67 -86.48
CA THR A 213 -3.50 164.36 -87.09
C THR A 213 -2.36 163.51 -86.49
N VAL A 214 -1.78 163.86 -85.33
CA VAL A 214 -0.55 163.19 -84.84
C VAL A 214 -0.80 162.20 -83.68
N LYS A 215 -1.97 162.22 -83.02
CA LYS A 215 -2.29 161.30 -81.90
C LYS A 215 -3.05 160.04 -82.30
N GLN A 216 -3.48 159.93 -83.55
CA GLN A 216 -4.37 158.86 -84.01
C GLN A 216 -3.61 157.59 -84.44
N GLU A 217 -2.40 157.73 -84.96
CA GLU A 217 -1.56 156.58 -85.33
C GLU A 217 -1.04 155.82 -84.10
N ASP A 218 -0.68 156.52 -83.02
CA ASP A 218 -0.29 155.88 -81.75
C ASP A 218 -1.46 155.13 -81.10
N LEU A 219 -2.68 155.68 -81.19
CA LEU A 219 -3.89 155.01 -80.71
C LEU A 219 -4.23 153.79 -81.57
N ILE A 220 -4.00 153.84 -82.88
CA ILE A 220 -4.18 152.71 -83.79
C ILE A 220 -3.15 151.62 -83.47
N ARG A 221 -1.87 151.97 -83.30
CA ARG A 221 -0.82 151.02 -82.86
C ARG A 221 -1.15 150.39 -81.51
N MET A 222 -1.53 151.18 -80.52
CA MET A 222 -1.88 150.67 -79.20
C MET A 222 -3.12 149.79 -79.26
N LYS A 223 -4.10 150.12 -80.11
CA LYS A 223 -5.30 149.30 -80.33
C LYS A 223 -4.95 147.99 -81.07
N GLU A 224 -4.02 148.02 -82.01
CA GLU A 224 -3.47 146.84 -82.71
C GLU A 224 -2.63 145.96 -81.78
N GLU A 225 -1.85 146.56 -80.89
CA GLU A 225 -1.06 145.87 -79.86
C GLU A 225 -1.98 145.25 -78.81
N ILE A 226 -2.94 145.99 -78.25
CA ILE A 226 -3.96 145.46 -77.34
C ILE A 226 -4.79 144.36 -78.03
N THR A 227 -5.16 144.53 -79.30
CA THR A 227 -5.88 143.46 -80.01
C THR A 227 -5.00 142.26 -80.34
N GLY A 228 -3.70 142.46 -80.55
CA GLY A 228 -2.69 141.40 -80.67
C GLY A 228 -2.51 140.63 -79.37
N GLU A 229 -2.33 141.34 -78.26
CA GLU A 229 -2.24 140.81 -76.90
C GLU A 229 -3.52 140.09 -76.49
N LEU A 230 -4.70 140.65 -76.78
CA LEU A 230 -5.98 139.98 -76.55
C LEU A 230 -6.14 138.73 -77.42
N ARG A 231 -5.63 138.75 -78.66
CA ARG A 231 -5.59 137.55 -79.52
C ARG A 231 -4.67 136.49 -78.91
N GLN A 232 -3.53 136.89 -78.38
CA GLN A 232 -2.55 135.99 -77.77
C GLN A 232 -3.03 135.44 -76.43
N LEU A 233 -3.66 136.27 -75.60
CA LEU A 233 -4.34 135.85 -74.36
C LEU A 233 -5.49 134.90 -74.66
N ARG A 234 -6.33 135.16 -75.67
CA ARG A 234 -7.37 134.23 -76.10
C ARG A 234 -6.80 132.91 -76.60
N ALA A 235 -5.71 132.95 -77.37
CA ALA A 235 -5.03 131.75 -77.84
C ALA A 235 -4.42 130.95 -76.67
N ASN A 236 -3.84 131.64 -75.68
CA ASN A 236 -3.30 131.00 -74.47
C ASN A 236 -4.43 130.40 -73.62
N ILE A 237 -5.52 131.12 -73.37
CA ILE A 237 -6.70 130.60 -72.65
C ILE A 237 -7.29 129.40 -73.37
N GLU A 238 -7.36 129.41 -74.71
CA GLU A 238 -7.89 128.27 -75.47
C GLU A 238 -6.93 127.07 -75.44
N LYS A 239 -5.61 127.33 -75.45
CA LYS A 239 -4.59 126.29 -75.24
C LYS A 239 -4.69 125.67 -73.85
N ASP A 240 -4.86 126.48 -72.81
CA ASP A 240 -5.03 126.03 -71.44
C ASP A 240 -6.35 125.25 -71.29
N ARG A 241 -7.45 125.73 -71.87
CA ARG A 241 -8.73 124.99 -71.89
C ARG A 241 -8.65 123.68 -72.66
N ALA A 242 -7.90 123.62 -73.76
CA ALA A 242 -7.66 122.39 -74.48
C ALA A 242 -6.83 121.41 -73.65
N GLN A 243 -5.86 121.92 -72.88
CA GLN A 243 -5.06 121.16 -71.94
C GLN A 243 -5.91 120.62 -70.77
N ASP A 244 -6.75 121.46 -70.15
CA ASP A 244 -7.72 121.06 -69.12
C ASP A 244 -8.69 120.00 -69.64
N ARG A 245 -9.14 120.11 -70.89
CA ARG A 245 -10.01 119.10 -71.52
C ARG A 245 -9.30 117.76 -71.70
N LEU A 246 -8.01 117.77 -72.04
CA LEU A 246 -7.21 116.55 -72.13
C LEU A 246 -6.98 115.95 -70.74
N GLU A 247 -6.66 116.78 -69.75
CA GLU A 247 -6.47 116.36 -68.36
C GLU A 247 -7.76 115.78 -67.77
N LEU A 248 -8.91 116.40 -68.04
CA LEU A 248 -10.22 115.89 -67.63
C LEU A 248 -10.53 114.54 -68.26
N LYS A 249 -10.26 114.36 -69.56
CA LYS A 249 -10.42 113.06 -70.23
C LYS A 249 -9.52 111.99 -69.62
N LEU A 250 -8.28 112.37 -69.29
CA LEU A 250 -7.31 111.46 -68.66
C LEU A 250 -7.74 111.08 -67.25
N LEU A 251 -8.27 112.03 -66.48
CA LEU A 251 -8.88 111.79 -65.17
C LEU A 251 -10.15 110.94 -65.26
N GLN A 252 -10.98 111.12 -66.28
CA GLN A 252 -12.16 110.28 -66.53
C GLN A 252 -11.76 108.84 -66.85
N HIS A 253 -10.77 108.63 -67.73
CA HIS A 253 -10.24 107.30 -68.03
C HIS A 253 -9.72 106.63 -66.75
N LYS A 254 -8.91 107.36 -65.98
CA LYS A 254 -8.38 106.89 -64.69
C LYS A 254 -9.47 106.60 -63.67
N HIS A 255 -10.57 107.35 -63.66
CA HIS A 255 -11.71 107.08 -62.79
C HIS A 255 -12.41 105.77 -63.15
N VAL A 256 -12.59 105.50 -64.45
CA VAL A 256 -13.17 104.24 -64.93
C VAL A 256 -12.25 103.07 -64.57
N GLU A 257 -10.95 103.17 -64.84
CA GLU A 257 -9.96 102.16 -64.43
C GLU A 257 -10.01 101.90 -62.92
N LEU A 258 -10.03 102.95 -62.09
CA LEU A 258 -10.14 102.81 -60.63
C LEU A 258 -11.49 102.22 -60.19
N GLN A 259 -12.57 102.47 -60.92
CA GLN A 259 -13.87 101.83 -60.64
C GLN A 259 -13.85 100.34 -60.97
N GLU A 260 -13.22 99.95 -62.07
CA GLU A 260 -13.03 98.55 -62.46
C GLU A 260 -12.14 97.82 -61.45
N ASP A 261 -11.01 98.42 -61.05
CA ASP A 261 -10.13 97.89 -60.00
C ASP A 261 -10.86 97.75 -58.66
N LEU A 262 -11.69 98.73 -58.29
CA LEU A 262 -12.52 98.66 -57.08
C LEU A 262 -13.56 97.54 -57.17
N ALA A 263 -14.17 97.33 -58.34
CA ALA A 263 -15.12 96.24 -58.56
C ALA A 263 -14.43 94.87 -58.42
N LYS A 264 -13.26 94.71 -59.05
CA LYS A 264 -12.44 93.50 -58.95
C LYS A 264 -11.98 93.24 -57.52
N ALA A 265 -11.48 94.25 -56.82
CA ALA A 265 -11.09 94.13 -55.41
C ALA A 265 -12.27 93.76 -54.49
N LYS A 266 -13.49 94.22 -54.80
CA LYS A 266 -14.70 93.81 -54.06
C LYS A 266 -15.05 92.36 -54.32
N GLU A 267 -14.91 91.89 -55.56
CA GLU A 267 -15.13 90.50 -55.93
C GLU A 267 -14.13 89.57 -55.24
N ASP A 268 -12.83 89.90 -55.34
CA ASP A 268 -11.74 89.17 -54.65
C ASP A 268 -11.98 89.13 -53.13
N ARG A 269 -12.37 90.25 -52.53
CA ARG A 269 -12.71 90.31 -51.10
C ARG A 269 -13.87 89.39 -50.75
N ASN A 270 -14.90 89.32 -51.59
CA ASN A 270 -16.05 88.43 -51.36
C ASN A 270 -15.65 86.96 -51.51
N HIS A 271 -14.80 86.63 -52.49
CA HIS A 271 -14.25 85.29 -52.67
C HIS A 271 -13.41 84.86 -51.47
N ILE A 272 -12.45 85.70 -51.05
CA ILE A 272 -11.62 85.47 -49.86
C ILE A 272 -12.50 85.30 -48.62
N LYS A 273 -13.57 86.09 -48.48
CA LYS A 273 -14.50 85.95 -47.35
C LYS A 273 -15.19 84.58 -47.36
N ALA A 274 -15.66 84.11 -48.51
CA ALA A 274 -16.28 82.80 -48.65
C ALA A 274 -15.28 81.65 -48.38
N GLU A 275 -14.05 81.76 -48.88
CA GLU A 275 -12.99 80.80 -48.58
C GLU A 275 -12.68 80.77 -47.08
N LEU A 276 -12.58 81.94 -46.44
CA LEU A 276 -12.33 82.05 -45.00
C LEU A 276 -13.45 81.42 -44.16
N GLU A 277 -14.72 81.63 -44.54
CA GLU A 277 -15.86 80.95 -43.94
C GLU A 277 -15.77 79.43 -44.11
N SER A 278 -15.39 78.95 -45.30
CA SER A 278 -15.20 77.51 -45.55
C SER A 278 -14.05 76.90 -44.72
N PHE A 279 -12.93 77.61 -44.59
CA PHE A 279 -11.81 77.19 -43.74
C PHE A 279 -12.18 77.20 -42.27
N THR A 280 -13.01 78.15 -41.85
CA THR A 280 -13.50 78.22 -40.47
C THR A 280 -14.39 77.01 -40.14
N GLU A 281 -15.26 76.60 -41.06
CA GLU A 281 -16.10 75.41 -40.87
C GLU A 281 -15.30 74.10 -40.91
N THR A 282 -14.31 73.99 -41.80
CA THR A 282 -13.42 72.81 -41.81
C THR A 282 -12.59 72.71 -40.52
N ALA A 283 -12.07 73.84 -40.01
CA ALA A 283 -11.35 73.88 -38.74
C ALA A 283 -12.25 73.47 -37.55
N LYS A 284 -13.51 73.93 -37.51
CA LYS A 284 -14.48 73.50 -36.48
C LYS A 284 -14.72 71.98 -36.54
N ARG A 285 -14.93 71.44 -37.74
CA ARG A 285 -15.15 70.00 -37.94
C ARG A 285 -13.95 69.17 -37.52
N LEU A 286 -12.73 69.58 -37.88
CA LEU A 286 -11.50 68.92 -37.48
C LEU A 286 -11.31 68.95 -35.96
N LYS A 287 -11.60 70.09 -35.32
CA LYS A 287 -11.55 70.20 -33.86
C LYS A 287 -12.50 69.21 -33.18
N GLN A 288 -13.76 69.12 -33.64
CA GLN A 288 -14.71 68.14 -33.14
C GLN A 288 -14.24 66.69 -33.34
N GLN A 289 -13.59 66.38 -34.47
CA GLN A 289 -13.00 65.07 -34.71
C GLN A 289 -11.83 64.77 -33.76
N ILE A 290 -10.95 65.74 -33.50
CA ILE A 290 -9.85 65.62 -32.54
C ILE A 290 -10.41 65.36 -31.14
N ASP A 291 -11.39 66.15 -30.69
CA ASP A 291 -12.01 65.99 -29.37
C ASP A 291 -12.67 64.62 -29.22
N SER A 292 -13.39 64.17 -30.25
CA SER A 292 -14.00 62.83 -30.29
C SER A 292 -12.95 61.72 -30.23
N LYS A 293 -11.84 61.85 -30.96
CA LYS A 293 -10.76 60.86 -30.97
C LYS A 293 -9.99 60.84 -29.65
N GLN A 294 -9.78 62.00 -29.03
CA GLN A 294 -9.18 62.08 -27.69
C GLN A 294 -10.06 61.39 -26.63
N ALA A 295 -11.39 61.56 -26.69
CA ALA A 295 -12.31 60.87 -25.80
C ALA A 295 -12.24 59.33 -25.99
N GLU A 296 -12.17 58.87 -27.25
CA GLU A 296 -12.02 57.45 -27.57
C GLU A 296 -10.70 56.87 -27.02
N VAL A 297 -9.58 57.57 -27.21
CA VAL A 297 -8.27 57.18 -26.67
C VAL A 297 -8.31 57.10 -25.15
N LYS A 298 -8.94 58.07 -24.47
CA LYS A 298 -9.08 58.05 -23.01
C LYS A 298 -9.86 56.82 -22.54
N LYS A 299 -10.99 56.52 -23.20
CA LYS A 299 -11.82 55.35 -22.89
C LYS A 299 -11.06 54.03 -23.10
N MET A 300 -10.29 53.92 -24.18
CA MET A 300 -9.45 52.75 -24.45
C MET A 300 -8.33 52.61 -23.39
N GLY A 301 -7.71 53.72 -22.97
CA GLY A 301 -6.71 53.72 -21.90
C GLY A 301 -7.26 53.32 -20.52
N GLU A 302 -8.52 53.63 -20.22
CA GLU A 302 -9.21 53.14 -19.02
C GLU A 302 -9.49 51.63 -19.11
N LYS A 303 -9.99 51.15 -20.26
CA LYS A 303 -10.23 49.72 -20.50
C LYS A 303 -8.95 48.88 -20.41
N ASN A 304 -7.83 49.38 -20.95
CA ASN A 304 -6.54 48.69 -20.85
C ASN A 304 -6.07 48.58 -19.40
N ARG A 305 -6.18 49.66 -18.61
CA ARG A 305 -5.82 49.62 -17.18
C ARG A 305 -6.68 48.62 -16.39
N ASP A 306 -7.97 48.53 -16.70
CA ASP A 306 -8.85 47.54 -16.08
C ASP A 306 -8.45 46.10 -16.46
N LEU A 307 -8.18 45.84 -17.73
CA LEU A 307 -7.70 44.55 -18.21
C LEU A 307 -6.35 44.16 -17.60
N GLU A 308 -5.41 45.11 -17.45
CA GLU A 308 -4.14 44.89 -16.75
C GLU A 308 -4.37 44.52 -15.28
N GLY A 309 -5.31 45.18 -14.59
CA GLY A 309 -5.70 44.84 -13.22
C GLY A 309 -6.31 43.43 -13.11
N GLN A 310 -7.21 43.08 -14.02
CA GLN A 310 -7.81 41.73 -14.09
C GLN A 310 -6.76 40.66 -14.40
N LEU A 311 -5.80 40.94 -15.29
CA LEU A 311 -4.71 40.02 -15.58
C LEU A 311 -3.82 39.83 -14.35
N LYS A 312 -3.41 40.92 -13.69
CA LYS A 312 -2.55 40.83 -12.50
C LYS A 312 -3.20 40.04 -11.37
N THR A 313 -4.49 40.23 -11.14
CA THR A 313 -5.24 39.47 -10.12
C THR A 313 -5.37 37.99 -10.48
N LYS A 314 -5.71 37.66 -11.73
CA LYS A 314 -5.74 36.26 -12.20
C LYS A 314 -4.37 35.59 -12.10
N THR A 315 -3.30 36.26 -12.54
CA THR A 315 -1.94 35.74 -12.44
C THR A 315 -1.56 35.47 -10.98
N GLY A 316 -1.82 36.42 -10.07
CA GLY A 316 -1.55 36.21 -8.64
C GLY A 316 -2.36 35.06 -8.02
N HIS A 317 -3.60 34.86 -8.46
CA HIS A 317 -4.41 33.71 -8.01
C HIS A 317 -3.82 32.38 -8.49
N LEU A 318 -3.45 32.28 -9.77
CA LEU A 318 -2.83 31.08 -10.34
C LEU A 318 -1.48 30.78 -9.69
N GLU A 319 -0.66 31.79 -9.42
CA GLU A 319 0.62 31.62 -8.72
C GLU A 319 0.43 31.05 -7.31
N ASN A 320 -0.61 31.51 -6.58
CA ASN A 320 -0.93 30.98 -5.26
C ASN A 320 -1.44 29.55 -5.33
N GLU A 321 -2.30 29.22 -6.30
CA GLU A 321 -2.80 27.86 -6.51
C GLU A 321 -1.65 26.90 -6.87
N ILE A 322 -0.72 27.31 -7.73
CA ILE A 322 0.48 26.55 -8.06
C ILE A 322 1.32 26.29 -6.80
N ARG A 323 1.55 27.31 -5.98
CA ARG A 323 2.29 27.15 -4.71
C ARG A 323 1.60 26.18 -3.76
N GLN A 324 0.28 26.28 -3.61
CA GLN A 324 -0.48 25.37 -2.77
C GLN A 324 -0.43 23.92 -3.29
N LYS A 325 -0.56 23.71 -4.59
CA LYS A 325 -0.45 22.38 -5.21
C LYS A 325 0.94 21.80 -5.06
N GLN A 326 1.98 22.64 -5.10
CA GLN A 326 3.36 22.23 -4.88
C GLN A 326 3.58 21.80 -3.42
N THR A 327 3.05 22.53 -2.43
CA THR A 327 3.14 22.12 -1.03
C THR A 327 2.35 20.84 -0.74
N GLU A 328 1.14 20.70 -1.30
CA GLU A 328 0.32 19.47 -1.18
C GLU A 328 1.08 18.26 -1.77
N LYS A 329 1.76 18.45 -2.92
CA LYS A 329 2.59 17.42 -3.54
C LYS A 329 3.74 16.99 -2.63
N GLU A 330 4.48 17.94 -2.06
CA GLU A 330 5.62 17.65 -1.17
C GLU A 330 5.17 16.91 0.10
N GLU A 331 4.03 17.27 0.68
CA GLU A 331 3.44 16.57 1.83
C GLU A 331 3.03 15.13 1.48
N LEU A 332 2.40 14.93 0.32
CA LEU A 332 2.02 13.60 -0.16
C LEU A 332 3.25 12.72 -0.45
N GLU A 333 4.30 13.27 -1.04
CA GLU A 333 5.57 12.57 -1.27
C GLU A 333 6.24 12.14 0.05
N ALA A 334 6.27 13.01 1.06
CA ALA A 334 6.80 12.68 2.38
C ALA A 334 5.97 11.60 3.09
N SER A 335 4.64 11.66 2.99
CA SER A 335 3.74 10.63 3.51
C SER A 335 3.96 9.29 2.82
N LEU A 336 4.12 9.29 1.50
CA LEU A 336 4.41 8.09 0.71
C LEU A 336 5.73 7.45 1.14
N GLN A 337 6.80 8.24 1.26
CA GLN A 337 8.10 7.74 1.74
C GLN A 337 8.02 7.12 3.13
N THR A 338 7.23 7.71 4.02
CA THR A 338 6.99 7.16 5.36
C THR A 338 6.29 5.80 5.29
N LYS A 339 5.25 5.68 4.46
CA LYS A 339 4.53 4.42 4.26
C LYS A 339 5.39 3.34 3.59
N ASP A 340 6.25 3.70 2.64
CA ASP A 340 7.23 2.78 2.04
C ASP A 340 8.22 2.24 3.08
N ALA A 341 8.69 3.09 4.00
CA ALA A 341 9.57 2.68 5.08
C ALA A 341 8.86 1.71 6.05
N GLU A 342 7.60 1.98 6.39
CA GLU A 342 6.77 1.08 7.20
C GLU A 342 6.56 -0.27 6.50
N TYR A 343 6.24 -0.27 5.20
CA TYR A 343 6.04 -1.49 4.43
C TYR A 343 7.30 -2.36 4.41
N ARG A 344 8.48 -1.77 4.15
CA ARG A 344 9.76 -2.49 4.21
C ARG A 344 10.04 -3.09 5.59
N ARG A 345 9.73 -2.36 6.67
CA ARG A 345 9.87 -2.87 8.04
C ARG A 345 8.96 -4.06 8.30
N LEU A 346 7.69 -3.98 7.89
CA LEU A 346 6.72 -5.07 8.04
C LEU A 346 7.13 -6.29 7.23
N GLN A 347 7.60 -6.11 6.00
CA GLN A 347 8.12 -7.18 5.16
C GLN A 347 9.31 -7.90 5.83
N GLY A 348 10.24 -7.14 6.42
CA GLY A 348 11.37 -7.71 7.17
C GLY A 348 10.96 -8.37 8.51
N ALA A 349 9.85 -7.97 9.13
CA ALA A 349 9.30 -8.65 10.30
C ALA A 349 8.63 -9.97 9.92
N LEU A 350 7.92 -9.98 8.79
CA LEU A 350 7.24 -11.16 8.26
C LEU A 350 8.23 -12.26 7.88
N GLU A 351 9.36 -11.91 7.25
CA GLU A 351 10.39 -12.89 6.88
C GLU A 351 11.06 -13.51 8.12
N ARG A 352 11.39 -12.70 9.13
CA ARG A 352 11.88 -13.22 10.42
C ARG A 352 10.91 -14.17 11.09
N LEU A 353 9.60 -13.87 11.05
CA LEU A 353 8.59 -14.75 11.63
C LEU A 353 8.49 -16.09 10.89
N LYS A 354 8.66 -16.10 9.57
CA LYS A 354 8.74 -17.35 8.78
C LYS A 354 9.97 -18.17 9.18
N GLU A 355 11.14 -17.55 9.28
CA GLU A 355 12.38 -18.22 9.69
C GLU A 355 12.23 -18.85 11.07
N GLU A 356 11.70 -18.10 12.05
CA GLU A 356 11.45 -18.64 13.38
C GLU A 356 10.41 -19.77 13.39
N HIS A 357 9.38 -19.70 12.53
CA HIS A 357 8.39 -20.76 12.39
C HIS A 357 9.05 -22.04 11.87
N GLU A 358 9.85 -21.96 10.82
CA GLU A 358 10.58 -23.11 10.27
C GLU A 358 11.56 -23.70 11.29
N GLU A 359 12.25 -22.86 12.07
CA GLU A 359 13.11 -23.32 13.15
C GLU A 359 12.32 -24.08 14.23
N ARG A 360 11.20 -23.51 14.70
CA ARG A 360 10.32 -24.17 15.69
C ARG A 360 9.76 -25.49 15.17
N HIS A 361 9.36 -25.53 13.90
CA HIS A 361 8.90 -26.75 13.23
C HIS A 361 9.99 -27.81 13.14
N GLY A 362 11.22 -27.41 12.80
CA GLY A 362 12.39 -28.27 12.81
C GLY A 362 12.64 -28.89 14.19
N ARG A 363 12.62 -28.07 15.25
CA ARG A 363 12.76 -28.52 16.64
C ARG A 363 11.63 -29.48 17.05
N LEU A 364 10.39 -29.20 16.68
CA LEU A 364 9.24 -30.07 16.96
C LEU A 364 9.39 -31.45 16.32
N LYS A 365 9.87 -31.51 15.06
CA LYS A 365 10.17 -32.79 14.38
C LYS A 365 11.26 -33.57 15.10
N ALA A 366 12.31 -32.90 15.58
CA ALA A 366 13.38 -33.55 16.36
C ALA A 366 12.84 -34.15 17.66
N LEU A 367 12.15 -33.33 18.48
CA LEU A 367 11.53 -33.80 19.73
C LEU A 367 10.55 -34.95 19.52
N THR A 368 9.81 -34.95 18.42
CA THR A 368 8.90 -36.05 18.08
C THR A 368 9.66 -37.36 17.82
N ARG A 369 10.82 -37.30 17.15
CA ARG A 369 11.67 -38.49 16.93
C ARG A 369 12.24 -39.01 18.26
N ASP A 370 12.73 -38.10 19.10
CA ASP A 370 13.30 -38.45 20.41
C ASP A 370 12.25 -39.08 21.32
N LYS A 371 11.03 -38.52 21.35
CA LYS A 371 9.90 -39.11 22.07
C LYS A 371 9.64 -40.54 21.62
N VAL A 372 9.56 -40.81 20.32
CA VAL A 372 9.32 -42.16 19.79
C VAL A 372 10.48 -43.11 20.13
N ALA A 373 11.72 -42.63 20.14
CA ALA A 373 12.87 -43.43 20.55
C ALA A 373 12.79 -43.82 22.03
N LEU A 374 12.52 -42.85 22.91
CA LEU A 374 12.35 -43.08 24.34
C LEU A 374 11.15 -43.99 24.64
N GLU A 375 10.03 -43.84 23.94
CA GLU A 375 8.88 -44.74 24.09
C GLU A 375 9.24 -46.20 23.78
N LYS A 376 10.07 -46.45 22.76
CA LYS A 376 10.56 -47.80 22.44
C LYS A 376 11.47 -48.34 23.54
N GLU A 377 12.37 -47.51 24.05
CA GLU A 377 13.28 -47.90 25.15
C GLU A 377 12.50 -48.27 26.41
N VAL A 378 11.49 -47.47 26.78
CA VAL A 378 10.59 -47.76 27.90
C VAL A 378 9.85 -49.08 27.69
N GLN A 379 9.37 -49.37 26.47
CA GLN A 379 8.71 -50.65 26.17
C GLN A 379 9.65 -51.85 26.34
N LEU A 380 10.91 -51.73 25.89
CA LEU A 380 11.93 -52.77 26.07
C LEU A 380 12.22 -53.01 27.55
N LEU A 381 12.52 -51.94 28.30
CA LEU A 381 12.78 -52.03 29.75
C LEU A 381 11.59 -52.62 30.51
N THR A 382 10.36 -52.28 30.10
CA THR A 382 9.14 -52.86 30.70
C THR A 382 9.04 -54.36 30.43
N LYS A 383 9.43 -54.83 29.24
CA LYS A 383 9.47 -56.27 28.92
C LYS A 383 10.53 -56.98 29.74
N ASP A 384 11.72 -56.40 29.86
CA ASP A 384 12.82 -56.99 30.63
C ASP A 384 12.50 -57.05 32.11
N LYS A 385 11.87 -56.00 32.67
CA LYS A 385 11.34 -56.00 34.04
C LYS A 385 10.39 -57.19 34.27
N ARG A 386 9.40 -57.40 33.39
CA ARG A 386 8.46 -58.53 33.51
C ARG A 386 9.18 -59.89 33.45
N ASN A 387 10.18 -60.04 32.58
CA ASN A 387 10.96 -61.27 32.49
C ASN A 387 11.73 -61.54 33.79
N LEU A 388 12.35 -60.50 34.36
CA LEU A 388 13.06 -60.59 35.63
C LEU A 388 12.10 -60.92 36.78
N GLU A 389 10.92 -60.30 36.84
CA GLU A 389 9.88 -60.60 37.84
C GLU A 389 9.45 -62.08 37.77
N VAL A 390 9.26 -62.64 36.58
CA VAL A 390 8.94 -64.07 36.41
C VAL A 390 10.09 -64.95 36.91
N LYS A 391 11.35 -64.59 36.59
CA LYS A 391 12.53 -65.34 37.06
C LYS A 391 12.67 -65.30 38.58
N ILE A 392 12.43 -64.14 39.21
CA ILE A 392 12.42 -63.99 40.66
C ILE A 392 11.36 -64.88 41.29
N ARG A 393 10.10 -64.85 40.81
CA ARG A 393 9.03 -65.72 41.33
C ARG A 393 9.37 -67.20 41.23
N SER A 394 9.97 -67.61 40.12
CA SER A 394 10.43 -69.00 39.93
C SER A 394 11.51 -69.37 40.97
N LEU A 395 12.50 -68.51 41.17
CA LEU A 395 13.54 -68.73 42.18
C LEU A 395 12.98 -68.75 43.61
N GLU A 396 12.05 -67.85 43.93
CA GLU A 396 11.34 -67.85 45.22
C GLU A 396 10.59 -69.17 45.45
N GLN A 397 9.94 -69.71 44.43
CA GLN A 397 9.27 -71.02 44.52
C GLN A 397 10.27 -72.15 44.74
N HIS A 398 11.41 -72.16 44.03
CA HIS A 398 12.47 -73.16 44.24
C HIS A 398 13.03 -73.09 45.67
N ILE A 399 13.27 -71.88 46.18
CA ILE A 399 13.72 -71.67 47.56
C ILE A 399 12.71 -72.24 48.55
N ARG A 400 11.41 -71.99 48.37
CA ARG A 400 10.35 -72.56 49.25
C ARG A 400 10.37 -74.09 49.24
N ILE A 401 10.41 -74.71 48.06
CA ILE A 401 10.47 -76.18 47.94
C ILE A 401 11.72 -76.74 48.64
N LEU A 402 12.88 -76.08 48.45
CA LEU A 402 14.12 -76.49 49.13
C LEU A 402 14.04 -76.32 50.65
N GLN A 403 13.42 -75.23 51.13
CA GLN A 403 13.18 -75.01 52.56
C GLN A 403 12.27 -76.09 53.13
N GLU A 404 11.15 -76.39 52.48
CA GLU A 404 10.22 -77.46 52.89
C GLU A 404 10.93 -78.83 52.96
N LYS A 405 11.70 -79.17 51.92
CA LYS A 405 12.50 -80.40 51.89
C LYS A 405 13.50 -80.45 53.05
N HIS A 406 14.27 -79.38 53.27
CA HIS A 406 15.22 -79.30 54.38
C HIS A 406 14.52 -79.40 55.73
N THR A 407 13.36 -78.76 55.93
CA THR A 407 12.57 -78.89 57.16
C THR A 407 12.08 -80.32 57.41
N HIS A 408 11.68 -81.03 56.35
CA HIS A 408 11.25 -82.43 56.48
C HIS A 408 12.43 -83.35 56.83
N GLU A 409 13.56 -83.22 56.13
CA GLU A 409 14.77 -84.00 56.40
C GLU A 409 15.31 -83.76 57.82
N THR A 410 15.30 -82.51 58.29
CA THR A 410 15.72 -82.18 59.66
C THR A 410 14.77 -82.75 60.72
N GLU A 411 13.46 -82.74 60.48
CA GLU A 411 12.47 -83.34 61.38
C GLU A 411 12.57 -84.88 61.39
N ASP A 412 12.79 -85.52 60.24
CA ASP A 412 13.01 -86.97 60.15
C ASP A 412 14.27 -87.40 60.93
N ILE A 413 15.38 -86.67 60.76
CA ILE A 413 16.61 -86.91 61.52
C ILE A 413 16.35 -86.70 63.01
N ARG A 414 15.62 -85.65 63.39
CA ARG A 414 15.27 -85.37 64.78
C ARG A 414 14.43 -86.51 65.40
N GLN A 415 13.42 -87.00 64.70
CA GLN A 415 12.63 -88.16 65.13
C GLN A 415 13.47 -89.42 65.24
N GLN A 416 14.43 -89.63 64.33
CA GLN A 416 15.36 -90.76 64.41
C GLN A 416 16.26 -90.66 65.65
N ILE A 417 16.79 -89.46 65.95
CA ILE A 417 17.57 -89.21 67.17
C ILE A 417 16.72 -89.50 68.42
N ASP A 418 15.47 -89.04 68.47
CA ASP A 418 14.57 -89.28 69.62
C ASP A 418 14.27 -90.78 69.81
N ARG A 419 14.04 -91.53 68.72
CA ARG A 419 13.89 -93.00 68.78
C ARG A 419 15.16 -93.69 69.28
N GLN A 420 16.33 -93.24 68.84
CA GLN A 420 17.59 -93.79 69.32
C GLN A 420 17.85 -93.45 70.78
N ALA A 421 17.51 -92.23 71.22
CA ALA A 421 17.62 -91.81 72.61
C ALA A 421 16.74 -92.67 73.54
N THR A 422 15.48 -92.91 73.17
CA THR A 422 14.57 -93.77 73.95
C THR A 422 15.04 -95.23 74.01
N LEU A 423 15.57 -95.78 72.91
CA LEU A 423 16.18 -97.11 72.89
C LEU A 423 17.40 -97.18 73.81
N LEU A 424 18.25 -96.15 73.77
CA LEU A 424 19.45 -96.06 74.60
C LEU A 424 19.09 -95.94 76.08
N GLU A 425 18.08 -95.14 76.44
CA GLU A 425 17.54 -95.09 77.82
C GLU A 425 17.04 -96.46 78.29
N ALA A 426 16.31 -97.19 77.44
CA ALA A 426 15.84 -98.53 77.78
C ALA A 426 17.00 -99.51 78.01
N LYS A 427 18.03 -99.45 77.15
CA LYS A 427 19.26 -100.26 77.32
C LYS A 427 20.05 -99.87 78.56
N GLU A 428 20.09 -98.59 78.90
CA GLU A 428 20.72 -98.11 80.12
C GLU A 428 19.97 -98.57 81.38
N ARG A 429 18.62 -98.57 81.36
CA ARG A 429 17.81 -99.17 82.44
C ARG A 429 18.06 -100.68 82.56
N GLU A 430 18.09 -101.41 81.44
CA GLU A 430 18.41 -102.85 81.41
C GLU A 430 19.82 -103.11 81.97
N ARG A 431 20.82 -102.31 81.59
CA ARG A 431 22.18 -102.37 82.14
C ARG A 431 22.19 -102.14 83.64
N GLN A 432 21.48 -101.13 84.14
CA GLN A 432 21.37 -100.83 85.57
C GLN A 432 20.70 -101.97 86.35
N ASP A 433 19.64 -102.57 85.82
CA ASP A 433 18.96 -103.71 86.44
C ASP A 433 19.83 -104.97 86.45
N LEU A 434 20.55 -105.25 85.37
CA LEU A 434 21.53 -106.34 85.31
C LEU A 434 22.68 -106.11 86.30
N GLN A 435 23.15 -104.86 86.43
CA GLN A 435 24.19 -104.51 87.38
C GLN A 435 23.74 -104.73 88.83
N ARG A 436 22.51 -104.33 89.20
CA ARG A 436 21.91 -104.64 90.51
C ARG A 436 21.83 -106.14 90.77
N LYS A 437 21.32 -106.92 89.81
CA LYS A 437 21.25 -108.39 89.93
C LYS A 437 22.63 -109.02 90.13
N LEU A 438 23.65 -108.51 89.43
CA LEU A 438 25.02 -108.97 89.59
C LEU A 438 25.55 -108.64 91.00
N GLU A 439 25.34 -107.43 91.49
CA GLU A 439 25.71 -107.02 92.85
C GLU A 439 25.04 -107.92 93.91
N ASP A 440 23.75 -108.24 93.74
CA ASP A 440 23.04 -109.14 94.64
C ASP A 440 23.61 -110.57 94.59
N ARG A 441 23.93 -111.11 93.40
CA ARG A 441 24.61 -112.39 93.24
C ARG A 441 26.01 -112.41 93.84
N VAL A 442 26.74 -111.29 93.75
CA VAL A 442 28.06 -111.16 94.39
C VAL A 442 27.91 -111.19 95.91
N ARG A 443 26.95 -110.45 96.49
CA ARG A 443 26.64 -110.51 97.93
C ARG A 443 26.23 -111.91 98.38
N GLU A 444 25.38 -112.59 97.60
CA GLU A 444 24.98 -113.97 97.85
C GLU A 444 26.18 -114.92 97.84
N ASN A 445 27.05 -114.82 96.84
CA ASN A 445 28.29 -115.60 96.77
C ASN A 445 29.26 -115.29 97.92
N GLU A 446 29.36 -114.04 98.36
CA GLU A 446 30.14 -113.69 99.54
C GLU A 446 29.57 -114.32 100.81
N ASN A 447 28.25 -114.32 100.97
CA ASN A 447 27.58 -115.02 102.07
C ASN A 447 27.87 -116.53 102.02
N ILE A 448 27.70 -117.17 100.84
CA ILE A 448 28.03 -118.58 100.63
C ILE A 448 29.51 -118.85 100.91
N LYS A 449 30.42 -117.95 100.54
CA LYS A 449 31.85 -118.08 100.89
C LYS A 449 32.08 -118.03 102.39
N ARG A 450 31.42 -117.12 103.11
CA ARG A 450 31.49 -117.06 104.59
C ARG A 450 30.92 -118.33 105.23
N GLU A 451 29.79 -118.82 104.73
CA GLU A 451 29.20 -120.11 105.16
C GLU A 451 30.16 -121.27 104.87
N LYS A 452 30.76 -121.31 103.68
CA LYS A 452 31.76 -122.32 103.29
C LYS A 452 32.96 -122.27 104.23
N LEU A 453 33.51 -121.08 104.52
CA LEU A 453 34.62 -120.92 105.46
C LEU A 453 34.24 -121.42 106.86
N SER A 454 33.04 -121.10 107.34
CA SER A 454 32.54 -121.58 108.63
C SER A 454 32.38 -123.11 108.65
N LEU A 455 31.88 -123.71 107.57
CA LEU A 455 31.78 -125.16 107.41
C LEU A 455 33.15 -125.82 107.32
N GLU A 456 34.12 -125.20 106.64
CA GLU A 456 35.51 -125.67 106.58
C GLU A 456 36.17 -125.61 107.97
N GLU A 457 35.95 -124.56 108.75
CA GLU A 457 36.39 -124.48 110.15
C GLU A 457 35.74 -125.57 111.01
N HIS A 458 34.43 -125.80 110.86
CA HIS A 458 33.72 -126.90 111.50
C HIS A 458 34.30 -128.26 111.09
N LEU A 459 34.57 -128.47 109.81
CA LEU A 459 35.19 -129.69 109.29
C LEU A 459 36.58 -129.87 109.88
N GLN A 460 37.41 -128.84 109.91
CA GLN A 460 38.75 -128.90 110.51
C GLN A 460 38.67 -129.22 112.00
N LYS A 461 37.71 -128.63 112.72
CA LYS A 461 37.47 -128.93 114.13
C LYS A 461 37.06 -130.40 114.33
N THR A 462 36.13 -130.91 113.53
CA THR A 462 35.75 -132.33 113.58
C THR A 462 36.88 -133.27 113.15
N GLN A 463 37.71 -132.89 112.18
CA GLN A 463 38.91 -133.63 111.80
C GLN A 463 39.94 -133.63 112.92
N ASN A 464 40.15 -132.51 113.62
CA ASN A 464 41.03 -132.43 114.78
C ASN A 464 40.48 -133.26 115.94
N GLU A 465 39.17 -133.25 116.17
CA GLU A 465 38.51 -134.11 117.15
C GLU A 465 38.64 -135.59 116.78
N ASN A 466 38.46 -135.95 115.51
CA ASN A 466 38.63 -137.31 115.00
C ASN A 466 40.10 -137.74 115.05
N ALA A 467 41.05 -136.85 114.78
CA ALA A 467 42.48 -137.07 114.98
C ALA A 467 42.80 -137.27 116.47
N ASN A 468 42.19 -136.49 117.36
CA ASN A 468 42.30 -136.69 118.81
C ASN A 468 41.69 -138.04 119.23
N LEU A 469 40.56 -138.44 118.65
CA LEU A 469 39.95 -139.74 118.88
C LEU A 469 40.81 -140.87 118.31
N GLN A 470 41.46 -140.69 117.16
CA GLN A 470 42.45 -141.64 116.62
C GLN A 470 43.72 -141.71 117.46
N ILE A 471 44.17 -140.60 118.06
CA ILE A 471 45.26 -140.60 119.04
C ILE A 471 44.81 -141.35 120.30
N LYS A 472 43.58 -141.13 120.79
CA LYS A 472 43.01 -141.89 121.90
C LYS A 472 42.81 -143.37 121.56
N LEU A 473 42.45 -143.69 120.32
CA LEU A 473 42.33 -145.06 119.82
C LEU A 473 43.69 -145.72 119.72
N LYS A 474 44.72 -145.02 119.21
CA LYS A 474 46.11 -145.48 119.24
C LYS A 474 46.63 -145.60 120.67
N GLN A 475 46.25 -144.72 121.60
CA GLN A 475 46.57 -144.85 123.03
C GLN A 475 45.83 -146.03 123.68
N ALA A 476 44.63 -146.38 123.21
CA ALA A 476 43.89 -147.56 123.65
C ALA A 476 44.46 -148.86 123.04
N ASP A 477 44.87 -148.84 121.77
CA ASP A 477 45.52 -149.97 121.09
C ASP A 477 46.95 -150.22 121.61
N LEU A 478 47.67 -149.16 121.98
CA LEU A 478 48.98 -149.23 122.67
C LEU A 478 48.87 -149.79 124.11
N SER A 479 47.67 -150.02 124.66
CA SER A 479 47.48 -150.62 125.98
C SER A 479 47.33 -152.14 125.98
N LYS A 480 47.30 -152.79 124.79
CA LYS A 480 47.10 -154.25 124.65
C LYS A 480 48.36 -155.08 124.36
N TYR A 481 49.52 -154.46 124.17
CA TYR A 481 50.79 -155.17 124.02
C TYR A 481 51.93 -154.45 124.78
N ALA A 482 52.21 -154.96 125.98
CA ALA A 482 53.50 -154.93 126.68
C ALA A 482 54.63 -155.43 125.74
N LEU A 483 55.89 -154.95 125.64
CA LEU A 483 56.89 -154.13 126.38
C LEU A 483 58.11 -153.91 125.40
N PRO A 484 59.24 -153.23 125.72
CA PRO A 484 59.51 -151.77 125.75
C PRO A 484 60.78 -151.39 124.87
N PRO A 485 61.57 -150.32 125.15
CA PRO A 485 61.69 -149.04 124.42
C PRO A 485 63.03 -148.81 123.67
N PHE A 486 63.16 -147.82 122.77
CA PHE A 486 64.42 -147.08 122.41
C PHE A 486 64.07 -146.07 121.28
N LEU A 487 63.95 -144.73 121.47
CA LEU A 487 65.01 -143.69 121.51
C LEU A 487 66.12 -143.91 120.46
N THR A 488 66.27 -143.07 119.44
CA THR A 488 67.11 -141.83 119.42
C THR A 488 67.06 -141.25 117.98
N SER A 489 66.84 -139.95 117.76
CA SER A 489 67.81 -138.84 117.72
C SER A 489 68.24 -138.44 116.29
N SER A 490 68.34 -137.11 116.13
CA SER A 490 69.07 -136.33 115.14
C SER A 490 68.45 -136.19 113.74
N ARG A 491 68.69 -135.14 112.96
CA ARG A 491 69.09 -133.72 113.09
C ARG A 491 69.36 -133.32 111.64
N SER A 492 69.09 -132.06 111.29
CA SER A 492 69.68 -131.37 110.11
C SER A 492 69.05 -131.79 108.76
N SER A 493 68.84 -130.96 107.75
CA SER A 493 69.28 -129.59 107.39
C SER A 493 68.42 -129.15 106.18
N ARG A 494 68.01 -127.87 106.03
CA ARG A 494 68.59 -126.85 105.09
C ARG A 494 68.48 -127.27 103.60
N THR A 495 67.95 -126.50 102.64
CA THR A 495 67.91 -125.06 102.27
C THR A 495 66.78 -124.93 101.21
N GLY A 496 66.00 -123.85 101.01
CA GLY A 496 66.33 -122.44 100.85
C GLY A 496 66.37 -122.06 99.35
N TRP A 497 65.41 -121.24 98.85
CA TRP A 497 65.58 -120.07 97.96
C TRP A 497 64.29 -119.60 97.23
N HIS A 498 64.16 -118.27 97.15
CA HIS A 498 63.18 -117.36 96.48
C HIS A 498 63.60 -117.09 94.99
N PRO A 499 63.14 -116.07 94.19
CA PRO A 499 62.13 -114.98 94.35
C PRO A 499 61.26 -114.57 93.09
N LYS A 500 60.26 -113.67 93.33
CA LYS A 500 59.78 -112.43 92.61
C LYS A 500 59.37 -112.32 91.11
N ASN A 501 58.30 -111.52 90.90
CA ASN A 501 58.02 -110.41 89.92
C ASN A 501 56.69 -110.54 89.13
N LEU A 502 55.70 -109.62 89.16
CA LEU A 502 55.55 -108.25 88.57
C LEU A 502 55.11 -108.22 87.08
N LYS A 503 53.85 -107.79 86.77
CA LYS A 503 53.50 -106.62 85.92
C LYS A 503 52.01 -106.55 85.48
N ARG A 504 51.48 -105.31 85.62
CA ARG A 504 50.38 -104.55 84.99
C ARG A 504 49.09 -105.22 84.54
#